data_AF-A0A8X6FT71-F1
#
_entry.id   AF-A0A8X6FT71-F1
#
_cell.length_a   1.000
_cell.length_b   1.000
_cell.length_c   1.000
_cell.angle_alpha   90.00
_cell.angle_beta   90.00
_cell.angle_gamma   90.00
#
_symmetry.space_group_name_H-M   'P 1'
#
loop_
_entity.id
_entity.type
_entity.pdbx_description
1 polymer ?
#
loop_
_entity_poly.entity_id
_entity_poly.type
_entity_poly.pdbx_seq_one_letter_code
_entity_poly.pdbx_strand_id
1 'polypeptide(L)'
;MATEEPVVAVATAKDARLDHVGGLVQIILRCSEEKWLKLLAVEDNRTQLTTHFLDDPNSECIFVAESSGGVLGLYTSSANLPFAAGKQQKAAFFLKVPGAVATAENMRLVISCGDLFSSTVEQLQAFLDYAVIPTLCNPSCHEGWAKERANDLLTSFRAFRSIVARGVAQSKNHVIISVPPIHPFEPSAYARGNHPPSMEEAKEAWMQETVSILESSVRHWSEQIQEVLDEGLHSGKHYPQPSDYYKFFCHRRKSLLFIRQQLRSESLELISDILQSKNSPRDAELKDLIKKVEDGVTEAEKIRKHLFPLHRRCKDLEAKDLPRLRKYLVDGLLRMVREAVEHCDVLQLPHNAGVVSKLYASVSHILVRLSQQFLDGATMFRGELDDSEQRLDLVLSVMDYMRNSRTSNTLLERYDRLEMFVQRLKAIKVVFETSSAFLRLAKTEVGGIHGHVTAIQIKQIYDEFQEQLVTFDKCPYDVLEPDAQEFDTDMEKFRKKIRDLDGRLGSVIKGCILDCCNVESMTKTHIKSLVYGRLFEGNARISAVAERIGHANHFLERSPAVRPSQ
;
A
#
# COMPACT_ATOMS: atom_id res chain seq x y z
N MET A 1 -62.48 33.56 -43.87
CA MET A 1 -62.43 32.15 -44.28
C MET A 1 -61.03 31.87 -44.79
N ALA A 2 -60.38 30.92 -44.13
CA ALA A 2 -59.10 30.26 -44.38
C ALA A 2 -58.22 30.80 -45.53
N THR A 3 -57.10 31.42 -45.13
CA THR A 3 -55.84 31.38 -45.88
C THR A 3 -55.09 30.12 -45.46
N GLU A 4 -55.02 29.13 -46.35
CA GLU A 4 -54.20 27.92 -46.17
C GLU A 4 -52.72 28.27 -46.39
N GLU A 5 -51.91 28.07 -45.35
CA GLU A 5 -50.45 28.01 -45.43
C GLU A 5 -50.01 26.68 -46.05
N PRO A 6 -49.00 26.65 -46.92
CA PRO A 6 -48.44 25.40 -47.42
C PRO A 6 -47.52 24.78 -46.37
N VAL A 7 -47.84 23.54 -46.02
CA VAL A 7 -47.05 22.63 -45.17
C VAL A 7 -45.65 22.45 -45.78
N VAL A 8 -44.63 22.96 -45.07
CA VAL A 8 -43.22 22.67 -45.37
C VAL A 8 -42.92 21.23 -44.98
N ALA A 9 -42.69 20.39 -45.99
CA ALA A 9 -42.15 19.06 -45.82
C ALA A 9 -40.68 19.13 -45.35
N VAL A 10 -40.41 18.88 -44.07
CA VAL A 10 -39.06 18.63 -43.56
C VAL A 10 -38.78 17.14 -43.68
N ALA A 11 -38.20 16.75 -44.81
CA ALA A 11 -37.52 15.46 -44.93
C ALA A 11 -36.22 15.50 -44.10
N THR A 12 -36.14 14.71 -43.04
CA THR A 12 -34.91 14.51 -42.27
C THR A 12 -33.90 13.74 -43.12
N ALA A 13 -33.00 14.47 -43.77
CA ALA A 13 -31.90 13.87 -44.56
C ALA A 13 -30.98 13.05 -43.64
N LYS A 14 -30.81 11.76 -43.95
CA LYS A 14 -29.80 10.90 -43.29
C LYS A 14 -28.41 11.40 -43.66
N ASP A 15 -27.60 11.74 -42.66
CA ASP A 15 -26.20 12.13 -42.86
C ASP A 15 -25.34 10.89 -43.15
N ALA A 16 -24.99 10.68 -44.42
CA ALA A 16 -24.20 9.55 -44.88
C ALA A 16 -22.82 9.44 -44.19
N ARG A 17 -22.32 10.54 -43.60
CA ARG A 17 -21.07 10.55 -42.85
C ARG A 17 -21.19 9.76 -41.55
N LEU A 18 -22.33 9.87 -40.87
CA LEU A 18 -22.61 9.13 -39.63
C LEU A 18 -22.76 7.64 -39.91
N ASP A 19 -23.33 7.26 -41.06
CA ASP A 19 -23.41 5.86 -41.49
C ASP A 19 -22.01 5.28 -41.76
N HIS A 20 -21.11 6.08 -42.33
CA HIS A 20 -19.72 5.65 -42.55
C HIS A 20 -18.95 5.42 -41.24
N VAL A 21 -19.01 6.38 -40.30
CA VAL A 21 -18.40 6.20 -38.96
C VAL A 21 -19.04 5.02 -38.24
N GLY A 22 -20.37 4.91 -38.29
CA GLY A 22 -21.12 3.83 -37.66
C GLY A 22 -20.74 2.44 -38.17
N GLY A 23 -20.55 2.28 -39.48
CA GLY A 23 -20.08 1.04 -40.07
C GLY A 23 -18.69 0.64 -39.55
N LEU A 24 -17.77 1.59 -39.44
CA LEU A 24 -16.44 1.36 -38.88
C LEU A 24 -16.49 1.01 -37.40
N VAL A 25 -17.32 1.69 -36.60
CA VAL A 25 -17.54 1.37 -35.18
C VAL A 25 -18.06 -0.06 -35.01
N GLN A 26 -19.04 -0.47 -35.83
CA GLN A 26 -19.60 -1.82 -35.80
C GLN A 26 -18.55 -2.89 -36.10
N ILE A 27 -17.67 -2.64 -37.08
CA ILE A 27 -16.58 -3.56 -37.42
C ILE A 27 -15.53 -3.63 -36.29
N ILE A 28 -15.09 -2.46 -35.80
CA ILE A 28 -14.00 -2.35 -34.82
C ILE A 28 -14.43 -2.92 -33.46
N LEU A 29 -15.61 -2.52 -32.96
CA LEU A 29 -16.11 -2.92 -31.65
C LEU A 29 -16.96 -4.20 -31.68
N ARG A 30 -17.27 -4.74 -32.86
CA ARG A 30 -18.18 -5.89 -33.05
C ARG A 30 -19.53 -5.69 -32.35
N CYS A 31 -20.06 -4.47 -32.39
CA CYS A 31 -21.35 -4.11 -31.81
C CYS A 31 -22.47 -4.14 -32.86
N SER A 32 -23.72 -4.29 -32.41
CA SER A 32 -24.88 -4.24 -33.32
C SER A 32 -25.18 -2.81 -33.79
N GLU A 33 -25.79 -2.70 -34.97
CA GLU A 33 -26.29 -1.43 -35.52
C GLU A 33 -27.27 -0.73 -34.56
N GLU A 34 -28.10 -1.50 -33.85
CA GLU A 34 -29.04 -0.98 -32.84
C GLU A 34 -28.32 -0.18 -31.73
N LYS A 35 -27.12 -0.62 -31.30
CA LYS A 35 -26.33 0.12 -30.30
C LYS A 35 -25.80 1.45 -30.84
N TRP A 36 -25.40 1.47 -32.11
CA TRP A 36 -24.97 2.70 -32.78
C TRP A 36 -26.13 3.69 -32.91
N LEU A 37 -27.30 3.22 -33.33
CA LEU A 37 -28.51 4.05 -33.41
C LEU A 37 -28.93 4.61 -32.06
N LYS A 38 -28.81 3.83 -30.97
CA LYS A 38 -29.06 4.31 -29.60
C LYS A 38 -28.08 5.41 -29.17
N LEU A 39 -26.82 5.35 -29.58
CA LEU A 39 -25.84 6.40 -29.32
C LEU A 39 -26.21 7.69 -30.06
N LEU A 40 -26.62 7.58 -31.33
CA LEU A 40 -27.03 8.73 -32.15
C LEU A 40 -28.39 9.31 -31.77
N ALA A 41 -29.24 8.56 -31.08
CA ALA A 41 -30.54 9.04 -30.58
C ALA A 41 -30.38 10.14 -29.52
N VAL A 42 -29.21 10.26 -28.89
CA VAL A 42 -28.86 11.35 -27.98
C VAL A 42 -28.37 12.55 -28.80
N GLU A 43 -29.08 13.67 -28.74
CA GLU A 43 -28.77 14.87 -29.55
C GLU A 43 -27.36 15.42 -29.31
N ASP A 44 -26.88 15.40 -28.06
CA ASP A 44 -25.52 15.83 -27.70
C ASP A 44 -24.46 14.99 -28.43
N ASN A 45 -24.64 13.67 -28.51
CA ASN A 45 -23.70 12.78 -29.20
C ASN A 45 -23.70 13.03 -30.71
N ARG A 46 -24.88 13.28 -31.29
CA ARG A 46 -25.00 13.61 -32.72
C ARG A 46 -24.28 14.91 -33.02
N THR A 47 -24.50 15.93 -32.20
CA THR A 47 -23.86 17.25 -32.30
C THR A 47 -22.34 17.14 -32.11
N GLN A 48 -21.88 16.29 -31.20
CA GLN A 48 -20.46 16.03 -30.98
C GLN A 48 -19.78 15.42 -32.21
N LEU A 49 -20.45 14.48 -32.90
CA LEU A 49 -19.91 13.87 -34.11
C LEU A 49 -19.97 14.82 -35.30
N THR A 50 -21.11 15.44 -35.58
CA THR A 50 -21.26 16.30 -36.77
C THR A 50 -20.53 17.62 -36.60
N THR A 51 -20.90 18.40 -35.59
CA THR A 51 -20.47 19.79 -35.45
C THR A 51 -19.07 19.89 -34.86
N HIS A 52 -18.79 19.12 -33.81
CA HIS A 52 -17.52 19.24 -33.05
C HIS A 52 -16.40 18.32 -33.53
N PHE A 53 -16.68 17.34 -34.39
CA PHE A 53 -15.64 16.47 -34.95
C PHE A 53 -15.55 16.54 -36.47
N LEU A 54 -16.65 16.28 -37.20
CA LEU A 54 -16.60 16.28 -38.66
C LEU A 54 -16.43 17.71 -39.24
N ASP A 55 -17.19 18.67 -38.72
CA ASP A 55 -17.26 20.04 -39.27
C ASP A 55 -16.20 21.00 -38.70
N ASP A 56 -15.72 20.79 -37.47
CA ASP A 56 -14.72 21.67 -36.83
C ASP A 56 -13.28 21.35 -37.28
N PRO A 57 -12.59 22.23 -38.03
CA PRO A 57 -11.23 21.99 -38.51
C PRO A 57 -10.18 21.86 -37.38
N ASN A 58 -10.49 22.32 -36.16
CA ASN A 58 -9.59 22.21 -35.00
C ASN A 58 -9.71 20.88 -34.25
N SER A 59 -10.69 20.06 -34.61
CA SER A 59 -10.90 18.75 -34.00
C SER A 59 -9.99 17.70 -34.63
N GLU A 60 -9.15 17.06 -33.82
CA GLU A 60 -8.16 16.09 -34.31
C GLU A 60 -8.54 14.64 -34.03
N CYS A 61 -9.29 14.37 -32.97
CA CYS A 61 -9.63 13.00 -32.60
C CYS A 61 -10.98 12.86 -31.88
N ILE A 62 -11.59 11.69 -32.06
CA ILE A 62 -12.74 11.24 -31.25
C ILE A 62 -12.63 9.74 -31.01
N PHE A 63 -13.16 9.29 -29.88
CA PHE A 63 -13.17 7.90 -29.47
C PHE A 63 -14.59 7.41 -29.23
N VAL A 64 -14.81 6.14 -29.53
CA VAL A 64 -16.06 5.42 -29.27
C VAL A 64 -15.73 4.19 -28.44
N ALA A 65 -16.33 4.07 -27.26
CA ALA A 65 -16.13 2.92 -26.39
C ALA A 65 -17.44 2.49 -25.76
N GLU A 66 -17.54 1.23 -25.37
CA GLU A 66 -18.69 0.70 -24.66
C GLU A 66 -18.44 0.81 -23.14
N SER A 67 -19.44 1.26 -22.40
CA SER A 67 -19.39 1.35 -20.95
C SER A 67 -19.57 -0.02 -20.30
N SER A 68 -19.31 -0.12 -18.99
CA SER A 68 -19.55 -1.35 -18.20
C SER A 68 -21.02 -1.84 -18.26
N GLY A 69 -21.96 -0.94 -18.55
CA GLY A 69 -23.38 -1.23 -18.76
C GLY A 69 -23.74 -1.69 -20.18
N GLY A 70 -22.78 -1.84 -21.10
CA GLY A 70 -23.03 -2.29 -22.47
C GLY A 70 -23.58 -1.20 -23.41
N VAL A 71 -23.46 0.07 -23.01
CA VAL A 71 -23.93 1.24 -23.76
C VAL A 71 -22.73 1.95 -24.38
N LEU A 72 -22.81 2.28 -25.67
CA LEU A 72 -21.78 3.05 -26.37
C LEU A 72 -21.77 4.51 -25.91
N GLY A 73 -20.58 5.08 -25.75
CA GLY A 73 -20.35 6.49 -25.47
C GLY A 73 -19.29 7.11 -26.38
N LEU A 74 -19.33 8.43 -26.50
CA LEU A 74 -18.34 9.24 -27.21
C LEU A 74 -17.40 9.91 -26.22
N TYR A 75 -16.12 9.97 -26.58
CA TYR A 75 -15.08 10.58 -25.76
C TYR A 75 -14.18 11.43 -26.63
N THR A 76 -13.84 12.63 -26.16
CA THR A 76 -12.94 13.57 -26.85
C THR A 76 -11.48 13.41 -26.44
N SER A 77 -11.20 12.59 -25.42
CA SER A 77 -9.86 12.34 -24.91
C SER A 77 -9.71 10.88 -24.50
N SER A 78 -8.53 10.33 -24.78
CA SER A 78 -8.16 8.97 -24.37
C SER A 78 -8.11 8.81 -22.84
N ALA A 79 -7.90 9.89 -22.08
CA ALA A 79 -7.91 9.87 -20.62
C ALA A 79 -9.30 9.58 -20.02
N ASN A 80 -10.37 9.87 -20.77
CA ASN A 80 -11.75 9.68 -20.33
C ASN A 80 -12.32 8.31 -20.71
N LEU A 81 -11.50 7.44 -21.32
CA LEU A 81 -11.96 6.13 -21.78
C LEU A 81 -12.29 5.22 -20.59
N PRO A 82 -13.41 4.48 -20.66
CA PRO A 82 -13.92 3.67 -19.55
C PRO A 82 -13.20 2.31 -19.46
N PHE A 83 -11.87 2.30 -19.49
CA PHE A 83 -11.06 1.08 -19.31
C PHE A 83 -11.17 0.60 -17.85
N ALA A 84 -12.29 -0.02 -17.51
CA ALA A 84 -12.52 -0.62 -16.19
C ALA A 84 -11.94 -2.05 -16.14
N ALA A 85 -11.55 -2.51 -14.95
CA ALA A 85 -11.13 -3.89 -14.74
C ALA A 85 -12.29 -4.87 -15.05
N GLY A 86 -12.27 -5.48 -16.22
CA GLY A 86 -13.35 -6.37 -16.71
C GLY A 86 -13.41 -6.52 -18.23
N LYS A 87 -14.58 -6.88 -18.78
CA LYS A 87 -14.83 -7.19 -20.21
C LYS A 87 -14.64 -6.03 -21.20
N GLN A 88 -14.50 -4.79 -20.72
CA GLN A 88 -14.34 -3.60 -21.56
C GLN A 88 -12.85 -3.28 -21.74
N GLN A 89 -12.24 -3.81 -22.80
CA GLN A 89 -10.82 -3.61 -23.09
C GLN A 89 -10.56 -2.96 -24.45
N LYS A 90 -11.58 -2.45 -25.16
CA LYS A 90 -11.44 -1.98 -26.54
C LYS A 90 -12.25 -0.72 -26.82
N ALA A 91 -11.59 0.27 -27.42
CA ALA A 91 -12.20 1.49 -27.96
C ALA A 91 -11.87 1.62 -29.46
N ALA A 92 -12.73 2.27 -30.23
CA ALA A 92 -12.43 2.72 -31.58
C ALA A 92 -11.97 4.17 -31.53
N PHE A 93 -10.89 4.51 -32.23
CA PHE A 93 -10.44 5.89 -32.38
C PHE A 93 -10.56 6.32 -33.84
N PHE A 94 -10.82 7.61 -34.03
CA PHE A 94 -10.85 8.26 -35.33
C PHE A 94 -9.98 9.51 -35.26
N LEU A 95 -8.96 9.56 -36.11
CA LEU A 95 -8.04 10.69 -36.24
C LEU A 95 -8.38 11.44 -37.51
N LYS A 96 -8.53 12.76 -37.40
CA LYS A 96 -8.77 13.63 -38.55
C LYS A 96 -7.48 14.38 -38.91
N VAL A 97 -7.22 14.52 -40.20
CA VAL A 97 -6.11 15.33 -40.70
C VAL A 97 -6.25 16.77 -40.17
N PRO A 98 -5.21 17.37 -39.56
CA PRO A 98 -5.29 18.71 -38.99
C PRO A 98 -5.75 19.75 -40.02
N GLY A 99 -6.73 20.58 -39.63
CA GLY A 99 -7.29 21.64 -40.48
C GLY A 99 -8.28 21.19 -41.55
N ALA A 100 -8.61 19.90 -41.64
CA ALA A 100 -9.55 19.36 -42.62
C ALA A 100 -10.99 19.29 -42.07
N VAL A 101 -11.97 19.51 -42.96
CA VAL A 101 -13.39 19.26 -42.71
C VAL A 101 -13.81 17.96 -43.40
N ALA A 102 -14.53 17.10 -42.69
CA ALA A 102 -14.96 15.80 -43.20
C ALA A 102 -16.31 15.90 -43.94
N THR A 103 -16.25 15.80 -45.26
CA THR A 103 -17.41 15.72 -46.17
C THR A 103 -17.67 14.26 -46.56
N ALA A 104 -18.88 13.96 -47.04
CA ALA A 104 -19.23 12.59 -47.45
C ALA A 104 -18.30 11.99 -48.51
N GLU A 105 -17.64 12.84 -49.31
CA GLU A 105 -16.74 12.42 -50.39
C GLU A 105 -15.29 12.22 -49.94
N ASN A 106 -14.81 13.01 -48.95
CA ASN A 106 -13.40 13.01 -48.55
C ASN A 106 -13.12 12.19 -47.28
N MET A 107 -14.14 11.65 -46.59
CA MET A 107 -14.00 10.96 -45.30
C MET A 107 -12.90 9.89 -45.29
N ARG A 108 -12.76 9.11 -46.38
CA ARG A 108 -11.74 8.05 -46.48
C ARG A 108 -10.31 8.57 -46.58
N LEU A 109 -10.12 9.82 -46.99
CA LEU A 109 -8.83 10.47 -47.14
C LEU A 109 -8.45 11.26 -45.87
N VAL A 110 -9.45 11.86 -45.21
CA VAL A 110 -9.22 12.77 -44.09
C VAL A 110 -9.38 12.11 -42.72
N ILE A 111 -10.01 10.94 -42.62
CA ILE A 111 -10.19 10.21 -41.37
C ILE A 111 -9.43 8.88 -41.40
N SER A 112 -8.49 8.72 -40.47
CA SER A 112 -7.87 7.43 -40.14
C SER A 112 -8.54 6.82 -38.92
N CYS A 113 -8.71 5.50 -38.88
CA CYS A 113 -9.33 4.82 -37.74
C CYS A 113 -8.53 3.61 -37.29
N GLY A 114 -8.71 3.22 -36.03
CA GLY A 114 -8.15 2.00 -35.47
C GLY A 114 -8.78 1.63 -34.14
N ASP A 115 -8.30 0.54 -33.55
CA ASP A 115 -8.65 0.13 -32.20
C ASP A 115 -7.59 0.52 -31.17
N LEU A 116 -8.04 0.83 -29.97
CA LEU A 116 -7.22 1.09 -28.80
C LEU A 116 -7.61 0.13 -27.68
N PHE A 117 -6.66 -0.67 -27.20
CA PHE A 117 -6.91 -1.59 -26.09
C PHE A 117 -6.61 -0.97 -24.73
N SER A 118 -7.17 -1.53 -23.65
CA SER A 118 -6.83 -1.12 -22.28
C SER A 118 -5.35 -1.32 -21.95
N SER A 119 -4.69 -2.28 -22.62
CA SER A 119 -3.25 -2.51 -22.54
C SER A 119 -2.47 -1.64 -23.55
N THR A 120 -2.66 -0.33 -23.49
CA THR A 120 -2.12 0.64 -24.47
C THR A 120 -0.61 0.54 -24.67
N VAL A 121 0.15 0.31 -23.59
CA VAL A 121 1.62 0.18 -23.65
C VAL A 121 2.04 -1.11 -24.37
N GLU A 122 1.29 -2.20 -24.22
CA GLU A 122 1.55 -3.47 -24.93
C GLU A 122 1.22 -3.33 -26.42
N GLN A 123 0.12 -2.66 -26.74
CA GLN A 123 -0.26 -2.37 -28.11
C GLN A 123 0.79 -1.48 -28.78
N LEU A 124 1.34 -0.48 -28.07
CA LEU A 124 2.43 0.34 -28.55
C LEU A 124 3.70 -0.48 -28.80
N GLN A 125 4.04 -1.41 -27.89
CA GLN A 125 5.18 -2.31 -28.10
C GLN A 125 4.99 -3.15 -29.38
N ALA A 126 3.81 -3.75 -29.56
CA ALA A 126 3.51 -4.52 -30.76
C ALA A 126 3.56 -3.66 -32.04
N PHE A 127 3.08 -2.42 -31.99
CA PHE A 127 3.16 -1.50 -33.12
C PHE A 127 4.60 -1.17 -33.50
N LEU A 128 5.48 -0.96 -32.51
CA LEU A 128 6.91 -0.75 -32.76
C LEU A 128 7.57 -1.99 -33.38
N ASP A 129 7.25 -3.18 -32.86
CA ASP A 129 7.87 -4.44 -33.26
C ASP A 129 7.43 -4.92 -34.66
N TYR A 130 6.16 -4.74 -35.00
CA TYR A 130 5.58 -5.31 -36.22
C TYR A 130 5.32 -4.30 -37.34
N ALA A 131 5.26 -3.00 -37.05
CA ALA A 131 5.04 -1.98 -38.07
C ALA A 131 6.26 -1.06 -38.22
N VAL A 132 6.66 -0.36 -37.16
CA VAL A 132 7.65 0.74 -37.27
C VAL A 132 9.04 0.22 -37.57
N ILE A 133 9.58 -0.70 -36.76
CA ILE A 133 10.94 -1.22 -36.93
C ILE A 133 11.08 -1.94 -38.28
N PRO A 134 10.19 -2.87 -38.68
CA PRO A 134 10.29 -3.52 -39.98
C PRO A 134 10.25 -2.55 -41.16
N THR A 135 9.44 -1.48 -41.09
CA THR A 135 9.38 -0.44 -42.12
C THR A 135 10.71 0.32 -42.23
N LEU A 136 11.32 0.67 -41.09
CA LEU A 136 12.64 1.32 -41.06
C LEU A 136 13.79 0.37 -41.42
N CYS A 137 13.62 -0.94 -41.27
CA CYS A 137 14.60 -1.92 -41.72
C CYS A 137 14.58 -2.09 -43.25
N ASN A 138 13.47 -1.77 -43.92
CA ASN A 138 13.33 -1.95 -45.36
C ASN A 138 13.98 -0.80 -46.14
N PRO A 139 15.06 -1.03 -46.91
CA PRO A 139 15.75 0.02 -47.66
C PRO A 139 14.86 0.73 -48.69
N SER A 140 13.86 0.04 -49.24
CA SER A 140 12.91 0.60 -50.20
C SER A 140 12.01 1.69 -49.60
N CYS A 141 11.84 1.70 -48.27
CA CYS A 141 11.06 2.73 -47.58
C CYS A 141 11.84 4.04 -47.38
N HIS A 142 13.15 4.06 -47.68
CA HIS A 142 14.04 5.20 -47.46
C HIS A 142 14.57 5.81 -48.76
N GLU A 143 13.89 5.60 -49.89
CA GLU A 143 14.26 6.23 -51.16
C GLU A 143 14.30 7.77 -51.01
N GLY A 144 15.47 8.37 -51.30
CA GLY A 144 15.71 9.80 -51.17
C GLY A 144 16.24 10.26 -49.80
N TRP A 145 16.45 9.37 -48.84
CA TRP A 145 16.98 9.71 -47.52
C TRP A 145 18.51 9.55 -47.45
N ALA A 146 19.17 10.40 -46.66
CA ALA A 146 20.58 10.18 -46.28
C ALA A 146 20.68 8.97 -45.34
N LYS A 147 21.68 8.10 -45.53
CA LYS A 147 21.78 6.84 -44.79
C LYS A 147 22.10 7.05 -43.32
N GLU A 148 22.86 8.10 -43.01
CA GLU A 148 23.17 8.52 -41.64
C GLU A 148 21.85 8.83 -40.91
N ARG A 149 20.95 9.57 -41.55
CA ARG A 149 19.64 9.91 -40.98
C ARG A 149 18.73 8.69 -40.79
N ALA A 150 18.72 7.76 -41.75
CA ALA A 150 17.93 6.54 -41.65
C ALA A 150 18.43 5.63 -40.50
N ASN A 151 19.75 5.49 -40.37
CA ASN A 151 20.38 4.70 -39.30
C ASN A 151 20.18 5.36 -37.93
N ASP A 152 20.30 6.68 -37.83
CA ASP A 152 20.04 7.43 -36.59
C ASP A 152 18.58 7.28 -36.13
N LEU A 153 17.64 7.35 -37.07
CA LEU A 153 16.21 7.17 -36.80
C LEU A 153 15.92 5.74 -36.32
N LEU A 154 16.46 4.73 -37.02
CA LEU A 154 16.31 3.32 -36.63
C LEU A 154 16.91 3.07 -35.23
N THR A 155 18.06 3.64 -34.92
CA THR A 155 18.70 3.54 -33.60
C THR A 155 17.84 4.17 -32.52
N SER A 156 17.28 5.35 -32.79
CA SER A 156 16.38 6.05 -31.87
C SER A 156 15.09 5.26 -31.59
N PHE A 157 14.46 4.69 -32.61
CA PHE A 157 13.26 3.86 -32.44
C PHE A 157 13.55 2.54 -31.73
N ARG A 158 14.74 1.95 -31.90
CA ARG A 158 15.17 0.78 -31.12
C ARG A 158 15.37 1.12 -29.64
N ALA A 159 15.96 2.28 -29.35
CA ALA A 159 16.08 2.76 -27.97
C ALA A 159 14.68 3.03 -27.35
N PHE A 160 13.77 3.63 -28.11
CA PHE A 160 12.39 3.85 -27.68
C PHE A 160 11.63 2.54 -27.43
N ARG A 161 11.75 1.55 -28.33
CA ARG A 161 11.21 0.19 -28.13
C ARG A 161 11.69 -0.43 -26.82
N SER A 162 12.98 -0.29 -26.51
CA SER A 162 13.54 -0.79 -25.24
C SER A 162 12.90 -0.11 -24.02
N ILE A 163 12.67 1.21 -24.07
CA ILE A 163 11.94 1.94 -23.02
C ILE A 163 10.50 1.43 -22.88
N VAL A 164 9.77 1.30 -24.00
CA VAL A 164 8.38 0.82 -23.99
C VAL A 164 8.28 -0.61 -23.46
N ALA A 165 9.18 -1.50 -23.87
CA ALA A 165 9.25 -2.87 -23.38
C ALA A 165 9.48 -2.92 -21.86
N ARG A 166 10.34 -2.03 -21.31
CA ARG A 166 10.49 -1.89 -19.85
C ARG A 166 9.19 -1.40 -19.18
N GLY A 167 8.49 -0.45 -19.78
CA GLY A 167 7.20 0.02 -19.29
C GLY A 167 6.14 -1.09 -19.23
N VAL A 168 6.06 -1.92 -20.28
CA VAL A 168 5.19 -3.12 -20.29
C VAL A 168 5.60 -4.09 -19.18
N ALA A 169 6.89 -4.35 -19.05
CA ALA A 169 7.44 -5.24 -18.04
C ALA A 169 7.05 -4.78 -16.62
N GLN A 170 7.30 -3.51 -16.29
CA GLN A 170 6.91 -2.89 -15.03
C GLN A 170 5.41 -2.93 -14.78
N SER A 171 4.57 -2.63 -15.80
CA SER A 171 3.11 -2.69 -15.66
C SER A 171 2.59 -4.09 -15.32
N LYS A 172 3.33 -5.14 -15.72
CA LYS A 172 3.02 -6.55 -15.42
C LYS A 172 3.79 -7.10 -14.22
N ASN A 173 4.61 -6.28 -13.54
CA ASN A 173 5.60 -6.67 -12.54
C ASN A 173 6.53 -7.82 -12.99
N HIS A 174 6.80 -7.89 -14.29
CA HIS A 174 7.70 -8.86 -14.89
C HIS A 174 8.92 -8.14 -15.47
N VAL A 175 10.00 -8.85 -15.77
CA VAL A 175 11.10 -8.34 -16.59
C VAL A 175 11.04 -8.98 -17.97
N ILE A 176 11.17 -8.16 -19.02
CA ILE A 176 11.17 -8.59 -20.42
C ILE A 176 12.58 -8.46 -20.98
N ILE A 177 13.16 -9.59 -21.37
CA ILE A 177 14.43 -9.66 -22.07
C ILE A 177 14.15 -9.36 -23.54
N SER A 178 14.49 -8.14 -23.95
CA SER A 178 14.34 -7.74 -25.34
C SER A 178 15.55 -8.21 -26.14
N VAL A 179 15.35 -9.18 -27.03
CA VAL A 179 16.35 -9.58 -28.03
C VAL A 179 16.59 -8.38 -28.97
N PRO A 180 17.84 -7.95 -29.20
CA PRO A 180 18.11 -6.88 -30.15
C PRO A 180 17.78 -7.34 -31.58
N PRO A 181 17.20 -6.48 -32.42
CA PRO A 181 16.99 -6.80 -33.83
C PRO A 181 18.36 -6.91 -34.54
N ILE A 182 18.79 -8.13 -34.83
CA ILE A 182 19.95 -8.41 -35.67
C ILE A 182 19.49 -8.39 -37.12
N HIS A 183 20.11 -7.55 -37.94
CA HIS A 183 19.79 -7.49 -39.37
C HIS A 183 20.48 -8.63 -40.11
N PRO A 184 19.80 -9.31 -41.06
CA PRO A 184 20.46 -10.26 -41.95
C PRO A 184 21.65 -9.62 -42.67
N PHE A 185 22.68 -10.42 -42.96
CA PHE A 185 23.83 -9.92 -43.72
C PHE A 185 23.40 -9.49 -45.13
N GLU A 186 23.50 -8.19 -45.41
CA GLU A 186 23.26 -7.62 -46.74
C GLU A 186 24.59 -7.14 -47.36
N PRO A 187 25.10 -7.81 -48.42
CA PRO A 187 26.35 -7.41 -49.08
C PRO A 187 26.35 -5.97 -49.61
N SER A 188 25.17 -5.48 -50.03
CA SER A 188 24.94 -4.12 -50.56
C SER A 188 25.15 -3.02 -49.52
N ALA A 189 25.03 -3.33 -48.22
CA ALA A 189 25.25 -2.38 -47.14
C ALA A 189 26.74 -1.99 -47.02
N TYR A 190 27.63 -2.96 -47.25
CA TYR A 190 29.08 -2.85 -47.08
C TYR A 190 29.84 -2.62 -48.39
N ALA A 191 29.20 -2.82 -49.55
CA ALA A 191 29.82 -2.64 -50.86
C ALA A 191 29.88 -1.16 -51.33
N ARG A 192 30.63 -0.27 -50.67
CA ARG A 192 30.84 1.11 -51.16
C ARG A 192 32.22 1.72 -50.87
N GLY A 193 32.78 2.38 -51.89
CA GLY A 193 34.10 3.02 -51.92
C GLY A 193 34.82 2.73 -53.26
N ASN A 194 35.89 3.46 -53.60
CA ASN A 194 36.72 3.16 -54.79
C ASN A 194 37.41 1.77 -54.69
N HIS A 195 37.46 1.20 -53.48
CA HIS A 195 37.84 -0.18 -53.19
C HIS A 195 36.76 -0.80 -52.29
N PRO A 196 35.76 -1.50 -52.85
CA PRO A 196 34.79 -2.22 -52.03
C PRO A 196 35.50 -3.33 -51.25
N PRO A 197 35.17 -3.53 -49.96
CA PRO A 197 35.73 -4.63 -49.16
C PRO A 197 35.38 -5.98 -49.79
N SER A 198 36.25 -6.96 -49.61
CA SER A 198 35.96 -8.33 -50.04
C SER A 198 34.71 -8.86 -49.33
N MET A 199 34.06 -9.87 -49.91
CA MET A 199 32.89 -10.50 -49.28
C MET A 199 33.19 -11.03 -47.87
N GLU A 200 34.44 -11.45 -47.61
CA GLU A 200 34.86 -11.88 -46.27
C GLU A 200 35.05 -10.72 -45.30
N GLU A 201 35.67 -9.62 -45.75
CA GLU A 201 35.84 -8.41 -44.93
C GLU A 201 34.49 -7.78 -44.55
N ALA A 202 33.54 -7.76 -45.48
CA ALA A 202 32.18 -7.30 -45.23
C ALA A 202 31.44 -8.18 -44.21
N LYS A 203 31.59 -9.52 -44.31
CA LYS A 203 31.02 -10.47 -43.34
C LYS A 203 31.64 -10.32 -41.96
N GLU A 204 32.96 -10.15 -41.87
CA GLU A 204 33.61 -9.96 -40.58
C GLU A 204 33.20 -8.62 -39.95
N ALA A 205 33.10 -7.53 -40.72
CA ALA A 205 32.62 -6.24 -40.22
C ALA A 205 31.18 -6.32 -39.68
N TRP A 206 30.26 -6.96 -40.42
CA TRP A 206 28.89 -7.21 -39.97
C TRP A 206 28.84 -8.08 -38.71
N MET A 207 29.70 -9.10 -38.62
CA MET A 207 29.79 -9.98 -37.47
C MET A 207 30.32 -9.24 -36.24
N GLN A 208 31.33 -8.40 -36.38
CA GLN A 208 31.86 -7.57 -35.29
C GLN A 208 30.80 -6.58 -34.76
N GLU A 209 30.05 -5.95 -35.65
CA GLU A 209 28.91 -5.08 -35.28
C GLU A 209 27.83 -5.88 -34.53
N THR A 210 27.48 -7.06 -35.05
CA THR A 210 26.50 -7.96 -34.42
C THR A 210 26.95 -8.38 -33.02
N VAL A 211 28.20 -8.81 -32.86
CA VAL A 211 28.76 -9.19 -31.55
C VAL A 211 28.71 -8.01 -30.59
N SER A 212 29.10 -6.80 -31.01
CA SER A 212 29.04 -5.60 -30.15
C SER A 212 27.63 -5.30 -29.64
N ILE A 213 26.61 -5.42 -30.50
CA ILE A 213 25.20 -5.24 -30.13
C ILE A 213 24.76 -6.32 -29.13
N LEU A 214 25.16 -7.58 -29.35
CA LEU A 214 24.85 -8.69 -28.45
C LEU A 214 25.53 -8.52 -27.08
N GLU A 215 26.80 -8.15 -27.05
CA GLU A 215 27.53 -7.89 -25.80
C GLU A 215 26.88 -6.77 -24.97
N SER A 216 26.42 -5.71 -25.65
CA SER A 216 25.69 -4.62 -25.01
C SER A 216 24.34 -5.08 -24.44
N SER A 217 23.65 -5.95 -25.18
CA SER A 217 22.36 -6.50 -24.77
C SER A 217 22.50 -7.41 -23.56
N VAL A 218 23.51 -8.29 -23.53
CA VAL A 218 23.80 -9.16 -22.38
C VAL A 218 24.08 -8.35 -21.13
N ARG A 219 24.86 -7.26 -21.23
CA ARG A 219 25.10 -6.35 -20.09
C ARG A 219 23.80 -5.76 -19.56
N HIS A 220 22.94 -5.28 -20.44
CA HIS A 220 21.67 -4.69 -20.04
C HIS A 220 20.73 -5.72 -19.39
N TRP A 221 20.68 -6.95 -19.90
CA TRP A 221 19.90 -8.03 -19.28
C TRP A 221 20.44 -8.39 -17.90
N SER A 222 21.76 -8.42 -17.73
CA SER A 222 22.40 -8.65 -16.43
C SER A 222 21.98 -7.60 -15.41
N GLU A 223 22.03 -6.32 -15.76
CA GLU A 223 21.56 -5.22 -14.89
C GLU A 223 20.08 -5.38 -14.52
N GLN A 224 19.21 -5.61 -15.51
CA GLN A 224 17.77 -5.76 -15.29
C GLN A 224 17.41 -6.97 -14.41
N ILE A 225 18.05 -8.11 -14.63
CA ILE A 225 17.79 -9.32 -13.86
C ILE A 225 18.37 -9.17 -12.45
N GLN A 226 19.52 -8.53 -12.31
CA GLN A 226 20.12 -8.25 -11.00
C GLN A 226 19.20 -7.35 -10.16
N GLU A 227 18.53 -6.35 -10.74
CA GLU A 227 17.51 -5.56 -10.02
C GLU A 227 16.37 -6.41 -9.45
N VAL A 228 15.92 -7.44 -10.17
CA VAL A 228 14.87 -8.37 -9.69
C VAL A 228 15.41 -9.30 -8.60
N LEU A 229 16.64 -9.76 -8.73
CA LEU A 229 17.30 -10.59 -7.72
C LEU A 229 17.57 -9.79 -6.44
N ASP A 230 17.92 -8.51 -6.57
CA ASP A 230 18.18 -7.60 -5.46
C ASP A 230 16.91 -6.95 -4.92
N GLU A 231 15.74 -7.23 -5.52
CA GLU A 231 14.46 -6.70 -5.07
C GLU A 231 14.28 -7.01 -3.57
N GLY A 232 14.42 -5.96 -2.77
CA GLY A 232 14.35 -6.03 -1.33
C GLY A 232 12.95 -6.43 -0.88
N LEU A 233 12.91 -7.15 0.22
CA LEU A 233 11.68 -7.56 0.89
C LEU A 233 10.88 -6.30 1.32
N HIS A 234 9.87 -5.95 0.49
CA HIS A 234 8.83 -4.92 0.69
C HIS A 234 9.27 -3.45 0.65
N SER A 235 9.66 -2.96 -0.54
CA SER A 235 9.67 -1.52 -0.86
C SER A 235 8.26 -0.90 -0.70
N GLY A 236 7.90 -0.46 0.51
CA GLY A 236 6.69 0.34 0.75
C GLY A 236 5.77 -0.06 1.91
N LYS A 237 6.06 -1.13 2.67
CA LYS A 237 5.31 -1.45 3.90
C LYS A 237 6.22 -1.38 5.13
N HIS A 238 5.90 -0.49 6.07
CA HIS A 238 6.66 -0.34 7.32
C HIS A 238 6.58 -1.58 8.23
N TYR A 239 5.42 -2.27 8.27
CA TYR A 239 5.18 -3.41 9.19
C TYR A 239 4.61 -4.64 8.49
N PRO A 240 5.43 -5.34 7.68
CA PRO A 240 4.99 -6.53 6.97
C PRO A 240 4.55 -7.64 7.92
N GLN A 241 3.44 -8.28 7.56
CA GLN A 241 2.86 -9.42 8.24
C GLN A 241 3.46 -10.73 7.68
N PRO A 242 3.42 -11.87 8.40
CA PRO A 242 3.94 -13.14 7.90
C PRO A 242 3.44 -13.52 6.49
N SER A 243 2.16 -13.20 6.21
CA SER A 243 1.55 -13.41 4.89
C SER A 243 2.16 -12.57 3.77
N ASP A 244 2.70 -11.38 4.07
CA ASP A 244 3.34 -10.53 3.07
C ASP A 244 4.66 -11.16 2.57
N TYR A 245 5.39 -11.88 3.43
CA TYR A 245 6.60 -12.63 3.05
C TYR A 245 6.26 -13.77 2.09
N TYR A 246 5.24 -14.56 2.41
CA TYR A 246 4.76 -15.61 1.52
C TYR A 246 4.36 -15.05 0.14
N LYS A 247 3.59 -13.95 0.11
CA LYS A 247 3.18 -13.28 -1.13
C LYS A 247 4.36 -12.76 -1.92
N PHE A 248 5.35 -12.17 -1.26
CA PHE A 248 6.60 -11.72 -1.88
C PHE A 248 7.31 -12.87 -2.60
N PHE A 249 7.52 -14.01 -1.93
CA PHE A 249 8.18 -15.16 -2.57
C PHE A 249 7.32 -15.80 -3.66
N CYS A 250 5.98 -15.75 -3.57
CA CYS A 250 5.11 -16.13 -4.68
C CYS A 250 5.30 -15.23 -5.91
N HIS A 251 5.41 -13.92 -5.69
CA HIS A 251 5.64 -12.92 -6.73
C HIS A 251 7.01 -13.11 -7.36
N ARG A 252 8.08 -13.08 -6.55
CA ARG A 252 9.47 -13.30 -6.97
C ARG A 252 9.61 -14.57 -7.79
N ARG A 253 9.00 -15.68 -7.35
CA ARG A 253 8.99 -16.92 -8.12
C ARG A 253 8.32 -16.75 -9.48
N LYS A 254 7.14 -16.12 -9.56
CA LYS A 254 6.43 -15.92 -10.82
C LYS A 254 7.27 -15.08 -11.80
N SER A 255 7.88 -14.00 -11.31
CA SER A 255 8.73 -13.12 -12.11
C SER A 255 9.98 -13.86 -12.62
N LEU A 256 10.68 -14.59 -11.75
CA LEU A 256 11.86 -15.38 -12.14
C LEU A 256 11.51 -16.54 -13.08
N LEU A 257 10.35 -17.17 -12.93
CA LEU A 257 9.86 -18.20 -13.88
C LEU A 257 9.63 -17.61 -15.28
N PHE A 258 9.09 -16.39 -15.34
CA PHE A 258 8.87 -15.68 -16.61
C PHE A 258 10.20 -15.29 -17.27
N ILE A 259 11.18 -14.82 -16.49
CA ILE A 259 12.54 -14.54 -16.98
C ILE A 259 13.20 -15.84 -17.47
N ARG A 260 13.10 -16.92 -16.71
CA ARG A 260 13.62 -18.24 -17.07
C ARG A 260 13.06 -18.73 -18.41
N GLN A 261 11.76 -18.56 -18.64
CA GLN A 261 11.14 -18.95 -19.91
C GLN A 261 11.72 -18.17 -21.09
N GLN A 262 11.98 -16.87 -20.91
CA GLN A 262 12.62 -16.05 -21.95
C GLN A 262 14.06 -16.48 -22.19
N LEU A 263 14.83 -16.74 -21.13
CA LEU A 263 16.23 -17.18 -21.19
C LEU A 263 16.42 -18.52 -21.91
N ARG A 264 15.41 -19.39 -21.92
CA ARG A 264 15.42 -20.69 -22.63
C ARG A 264 14.83 -20.62 -24.04
N SER A 265 14.74 -19.43 -24.64
CA SER A 265 14.26 -19.29 -26.02
C SER A 265 15.34 -19.65 -27.04
N GLU A 266 14.94 -20.22 -28.18
CA GLU A 266 15.83 -20.56 -29.30
C GLU A 266 16.68 -19.36 -29.75
N SER A 267 16.13 -18.14 -29.66
CA SER A 267 16.85 -16.91 -30.00
C SER A 267 18.03 -16.62 -29.07
N LEU A 268 17.94 -16.96 -27.78
CA LEU A 268 19.03 -16.77 -26.83
C LEU A 268 20.07 -17.89 -26.87
N GLU A 269 19.66 -19.10 -27.23
CA GLU A 269 20.59 -20.19 -27.53
C GLU A 269 21.49 -19.80 -28.72
N LEU A 270 20.88 -19.28 -29.80
CA LEU A 270 21.63 -18.77 -30.95
C LEU A 270 22.61 -17.65 -30.57
N ILE A 271 22.21 -16.74 -29.67
CA ILE A 271 23.07 -15.65 -29.19
C ILE A 271 24.24 -16.19 -28.37
N SER A 272 24.01 -17.19 -27.51
CA SER A 272 25.08 -17.86 -26.76
C SER A 272 26.06 -18.55 -27.73
N ASP A 273 25.57 -19.23 -28.77
CA ASP A 273 26.40 -19.88 -29.78
C ASP A 273 27.27 -18.86 -30.56
N ILE A 274 26.70 -17.72 -30.96
CA ILE A 274 27.43 -16.65 -31.65
C ILE A 274 28.54 -16.09 -30.74
N LEU A 275 28.21 -15.74 -29.49
CA LEU A 275 29.17 -15.19 -28.53
C LEU A 275 30.28 -16.20 -28.20
N GLN A 276 29.93 -17.48 -28.06
CA GLN A 276 30.89 -18.56 -27.83
C GLN A 276 31.82 -18.76 -29.02
N SER A 277 31.29 -18.72 -30.26
CA SER A 277 32.11 -18.87 -31.48
C SER A 277 33.19 -17.78 -31.63
N LYS A 278 32.94 -16.60 -31.07
CA LYS A 278 33.86 -15.45 -31.08
C LYS A 278 34.64 -15.28 -29.77
N ASN A 279 34.58 -16.25 -28.84
CA ASN A 279 35.24 -16.22 -27.53
C ASN A 279 34.96 -14.94 -26.72
N SER A 280 33.74 -14.40 -26.81
CA SER A 280 33.35 -13.23 -26.03
C SER A 280 33.21 -13.60 -24.54
N PRO A 281 33.74 -12.81 -23.60
CA PRO A 281 33.55 -13.04 -22.16
C PRO A 281 32.07 -12.93 -21.73
N ARG A 282 31.21 -12.32 -22.56
CA ARG A 282 29.78 -12.15 -22.29
C ARG A 282 28.99 -13.46 -22.37
N ASP A 283 29.51 -14.49 -23.03
CA ASP A 283 28.91 -15.83 -22.97
C ASP A 283 28.96 -16.41 -21.54
N ALA A 284 30.09 -16.24 -20.85
CA ALA A 284 30.23 -16.68 -19.47
C ALA A 284 29.31 -15.89 -18.52
N GLU A 285 29.16 -14.57 -18.75
CA GLU A 285 28.21 -13.74 -18.00
C GLU A 285 26.76 -14.18 -18.22
N LEU A 286 26.37 -14.49 -19.46
CA LEU A 286 25.02 -14.97 -19.78
C LEU A 286 24.74 -16.32 -19.11
N LYS A 287 25.69 -17.26 -19.12
CA LYS A 287 25.57 -18.57 -18.44
C LYS A 287 25.46 -18.42 -16.92
N ASP A 288 26.24 -17.51 -16.31
CA ASP A 288 26.13 -17.17 -14.89
C ASP A 288 24.75 -16.57 -14.56
N LEU A 289 24.24 -15.69 -15.42
CA LEU A 289 22.93 -15.07 -15.26
C LEU A 289 21.79 -16.10 -15.30
N ILE A 290 21.84 -17.04 -16.24
CA ILE A 290 20.87 -18.16 -16.32
C ILE A 290 20.90 -18.97 -15.03
N LYS A 291 22.10 -19.29 -14.52
CA LYS A 291 22.26 -20.04 -13.27
C LYS A 291 21.66 -19.28 -12.08
N LYS A 292 21.95 -17.97 -11.94
CA LYS A 292 21.37 -17.13 -10.88
C LYS A 292 19.84 -17.11 -10.91
N VAL A 293 19.24 -17.07 -12.10
CA VAL A 293 17.78 -17.13 -12.23
C VAL A 293 17.23 -18.50 -11.79
N GLU A 294 17.85 -19.62 -12.18
CA GLU A 294 17.43 -20.96 -11.74
C GLU A 294 17.57 -21.15 -10.22
N ASP A 295 18.69 -20.70 -9.65
CA ASP A 295 18.94 -20.74 -8.21
C ASP A 295 17.88 -19.90 -7.47
N GLY A 296 17.59 -18.68 -7.96
CA GLY A 296 16.55 -17.80 -7.40
C GLY A 296 15.14 -18.36 -7.51
N VAL A 297 14.79 -19.06 -8.61
CA VAL A 297 13.51 -19.78 -8.74
C VAL A 297 13.41 -20.88 -7.68
N THR A 298 14.48 -21.65 -7.51
CA THR A 298 14.55 -22.78 -6.57
C THR A 298 14.44 -22.28 -5.13
N GLU A 299 15.17 -21.23 -4.79
CA GLU A 299 15.08 -20.53 -3.51
C GLU A 299 13.65 -20.06 -3.23
N ALA A 300 13.07 -19.27 -4.13
CA ALA A 300 11.75 -18.70 -3.92
C ALA A 300 10.66 -19.79 -3.78
N GLU A 301 10.76 -20.88 -4.54
CA GLU A 301 9.87 -22.03 -4.45
C GLU A 301 10.00 -22.75 -3.10
N LYS A 302 11.23 -23.02 -2.65
CA LYS A 302 11.48 -23.68 -1.37
C LYS A 302 10.98 -22.84 -0.20
N ILE A 303 11.31 -21.53 -0.17
CA ILE A 303 10.87 -20.63 0.90
C ILE A 303 9.34 -20.51 0.93
N ARG A 304 8.72 -20.26 -0.23
CA ARG A 304 7.25 -20.21 -0.40
C ARG A 304 6.57 -21.44 0.20
N LYS A 305 7.09 -22.64 -0.10
CA LYS A 305 6.51 -23.91 0.36
C LYS A 305 6.51 -24.01 1.89
N HIS A 306 7.60 -23.62 2.54
CA HIS A 306 7.73 -23.67 4.00
C HIS A 306 6.96 -22.53 4.71
N LEU A 307 6.77 -21.39 4.05
CA LEU A 307 5.95 -20.28 4.57
C LEU A 307 4.44 -20.47 4.36
N PHE A 308 4.01 -21.40 3.50
CA PHE A 308 2.59 -21.59 3.19
C PHE A 308 1.72 -21.96 4.41
N PRO A 309 2.12 -22.88 5.31
CA PRO A 309 1.33 -23.19 6.51
C PRO A 309 1.14 -21.96 7.41
N LEU A 310 2.20 -21.17 7.60
CA LEU A 310 2.16 -19.92 8.35
C LEU A 310 1.21 -18.90 7.69
N HIS A 311 1.29 -18.74 6.36
CA HIS A 311 0.39 -17.89 5.60
C HIS A 311 -1.08 -18.28 5.81
N ARG A 312 -1.40 -19.57 5.67
CA ARG A 312 -2.77 -20.09 5.85
C ARG A 312 -3.28 -19.76 7.25
N ARG A 313 -2.52 -20.09 8.28
CA ARG A 313 -2.92 -19.81 9.67
C ARG A 313 -3.10 -18.32 9.92
N CYS A 314 -2.19 -17.47 9.44
CA CYS A 314 -2.30 -16.02 9.62
C CYS A 314 -3.50 -15.39 8.89
N LYS A 315 -3.96 -16.00 7.79
CA LYS A 315 -5.13 -15.52 7.04
C LYS A 315 -6.43 -15.74 7.81
N ASP A 316 -6.49 -16.82 8.56
CA ASP A 316 -7.69 -17.23 9.32
C ASP A 316 -7.76 -16.57 10.72
N LEU A 317 -6.73 -15.83 11.14
CA LEU A 317 -6.67 -15.18 12.46
C LEU A 317 -7.49 -13.89 12.50
N GLU A 318 -8.45 -13.86 13.42
CA GLU A 318 -9.27 -12.69 13.74
C GLU A 318 -9.00 -12.18 15.16
N ALA A 319 -9.37 -10.93 15.44
CA ALA A 319 -9.19 -10.29 16.75
C ALA A 319 -9.85 -11.10 17.90
N LYS A 320 -10.99 -11.74 17.63
CA LYS A 320 -11.74 -12.58 18.57
C LYS A 320 -10.99 -13.85 19.03
N ASP A 321 -9.92 -14.23 18.33
CA ASP A 321 -9.11 -15.39 18.69
C ASP A 321 -8.09 -15.07 19.78
N LEU A 322 -7.79 -13.79 20.00
CA LEU A 322 -6.80 -13.35 20.99
C LEU A 322 -7.16 -13.78 22.43
N PRO A 323 -8.41 -13.60 22.92
CA PRO A 323 -8.83 -14.12 24.23
C PRO A 323 -8.81 -15.64 24.35
N ARG A 324 -9.11 -16.35 23.25
CA ARG A 324 -9.27 -17.81 23.22
C ARG A 324 -7.94 -18.54 23.16
N LEU A 325 -7.01 -18.01 22.37
CA LEU A 325 -5.77 -18.70 22.02
C LEU A 325 -4.54 -18.16 22.74
N ARG A 326 -4.58 -16.96 23.33
CA ARG A 326 -3.52 -16.29 24.13
C ARG A 326 -2.11 -16.87 23.91
N LYS A 327 -1.69 -17.81 24.78
CA LYS A 327 -0.36 -18.45 24.76
C LYS A 327 -0.16 -19.40 23.58
N TYR A 328 -1.16 -20.22 23.26
CA TYR A 328 -1.15 -21.14 22.12
C TYR A 328 -1.04 -20.44 20.76
N LEU A 329 -1.54 -19.21 20.67
CA LEU A 329 -1.38 -18.37 19.48
C LEU A 329 0.09 -17.99 19.31
N VAL A 330 0.69 -17.38 20.33
CA VAL A 330 2.08 -16.93 20.32
C VAL A 330 3.03 -18.10 20.07
N ASP A 331 2.91 -19.18 20.85
CA ASP A 331 3.76 -20.36 20.70
C ASP A 331 3.55 -21.03 19.35
N GLY A 332 2.30 -21.09 18.88
CA GLY A 332 1.99 -21.68 17.59
C GLY A 332 2.60 -20.90 16.43
N LEU A 333 2.55 -19.57 16.45
CA LEU A 333 3.15 -18.72 15.42
C LEU A 333 4.68 -18.81 15.45
N LEU A 334 5.29 -18.68 16.62
CA LEU A 334 6.75 -18.79 16.77
C LEU A 334 7.27 -20.16 16.37
N ARG A 335 6.55 -21.24 16.74
CA ARG A 335 6.90 -22.61 16.35
C ARG A 335 6.82 -22.80 14.85
N MET A 336 5.78 -22.32 14.17
CA MET A 336 5.70 -22.41 12.71
C MET A 336 6.81 -21.64 12.01
N VAL A 337 7.20 -20.46 12.51
CA VAL A 337 8.37 -19.72 11.98
C VAL A 337 9.65 -20.53 12.19
N ARG A 338 9.85 -21.11 13.37
CA ARG A 338 11.00 -21.96 13.69
C ARG A 338 11.05 -23.20 12.80
N GLU A 339 9.94 -23.92 12.68
CA GLU A 339 9.81 -25.11 11.83
C GLU A 339 10.13 -24.77 10.37
N ALA A 340 9.65 -23.62 9.87
CA ALA A 340 9.95 -23.18 8.51
C ALA A 340 11.46 -22.92 8.31
N VAL A 341 12.14 -22.35 9.30
CA VAL A 341 13.59 -22.08 9.26
C VAL A 341 14.39 -23.37 9.39
N GLU A 342 14.02 -24.27 10.31
CA GLU A 342 14.72 -25.53 10.57
C GLU A 342 14.62 -26.52 9.40
N HIS A 343 13.49 -26.56 8.69
CA HIS A 343 13.27 -27.48 7.58
C HIS A 343 13.60 -26.89 6.20
N CYS A 344 13.83 -25.58 6.10
CA CYS A 344 14.24 -24.93 4.86
C CYS A 344 15.74 -24.61 4.89
N ASP A 345 16.52 -25.47 4.23
CA ASP A 345 17.97 -25.29 3.99
C ASP A 345 18.33 -23.90 3.44
N VAL A 346 17.51 -23.37 2.53
CA VAL A 346 17.75 -22.05 1.91
C VAL A 346 17.56 -20.88 2.88
N LEU A 347 16.62 -20.98 3.85
CA LEU A 347 16.45 -19.94 4.86
C LEU A 347 17.61 -19.89 5.87
N GLN A 348 18.37 -20.98 6.00
CA GLN A 348 19.52 -21.06 6.89
C GLN A 348 20.79 -20.44 6.29
N LEU A 349 20.75 -20.07 5.01
CA LEU A 349 21.89 -19.46 4.34
C LEU A 349 22.16 -18.04 4.88
N PRO A 350 23.43 -17.61 5.01
CA PRO A 350 23.78 -16.31 5.62
C PRO A 350 23.10 -15.10 4.97
N HIS A 351 22.91 -15.11 3.65
CA HIS A 351 22.25 -14.02 2.93
C HIS A 351 20.75 -13.88 3.28
N ASN A 352 20.12 -14.95 3.80
CA ASN A 352 18.73 -14.96 4.23
C ASN A 352 18.53 -14.67 5.72
N ALA A 353 19.61 -14.43 6.48
CA ALA A 353 19.51 -14.10 7.91
C ALA A 353 18.60 -12.88 8.17
N GLY A 354 18.66 -11.86 7.30
CA GLY A 354 17.78 -10.70 7.36
C GLY A 354 16.30 -11.04 7.15
N VAL A 355 15.98 -11.99 6.25
CA VAL A 355 14.61 -12.49 6.03
C VAL A 355 14.11 -13.21 7.28
N VAL A 356 14.94 -14.07 7.87
CA VAL A 356 14.61 -14.81 9.10
C VAL A 356 14.32 -13.85 10.26
N SER A 357 15.18 -12.86 10.49
CA SER A 357 14.98 -11.84 11.53
C SER A 357 13.65 -11.10 11.34
N LYS A 358 13.38 -10.65 10.10
CA LYS A 358 12.14 -9.97 9.72
C LYS A 358 10.90 -10.87 9.87
N LEU A 359 10.99 -12.17 9.59
CA LEU A 359 9.91 -13.14 9.82
C LEU A 359 9.56 -13.26 11.31
N TYR A 360 10.55 -13.38 12.20
CA TYR A 360 10.29 -13.37 13.64
C TYR A 360 9.72 -12.02 14.11
N ALA A 361 10.18 -10.90 13.54
CA ALA A 361 9.61 -9.59 13.81
C ALA A 361 8.13 -9.48 13.40
N SER A 362 7.76 -10.09 12.27
CA SER A 362 6.41 -10.07 11.73
C SER A 362 5.37 -10.73 12.64
N VAL A 363 5.78 -11.66 13.53
CA VAL A 363 4.91 -12.22 14.57
C VAL A 363 4.47 -11.13 15.55
N SER A 364 5.37 -10.21 15.92
CA SER A 364 5.00 -9.05 16.74
C SER A 364 4.03 -8.13 15.99
N HIS A 365 4.24 -7.90 14.69
CA HIS A 365 3.37 -7.04 13.89
C HIS A 365 1.95 -7.57 13.78
N ILE A 366 1.76 -8.90 13.66
CA ILE A 366 0.41 -9.49 13.63
C ILE A 366 -0.26 -9.41 15.01
N LEU A 367 0.50 -9.58 16.09
CA LEU A 367 -0.03 -9.45 17.45
C LEU A 367 -0.47 -8.01 17.75
N VAL A 368 0.32 -7.00 17.35
CA VAL A 368 -0.06 -5.58 17.47
C VAL A 368 -1.34 -5.30 16.68
N ARG A 369 -1.41 -5.71 15.41
CA ARG A 369 -2.60 -5.53 14.56
C ARG A 369 -3.85 -6.16 15.17
N LEU A 370 -3.76 -7.42 15.61
CA LEU A 370 -4.88 -8.12 16.24
C LEU A 370 -5.32 -7.44 17.54
N SER A 371 -4.38 -6.88 18.29
CA SER A 371 -4.64 -6.16 19.54
C SER A 371 -5.33 -4.83 19.29
N GLN A 372 -4.88 -4.05 18.29
CA GLN A 372 -5.53 -2.82 17.87
C GLN A 372 -6.99 -3.07 17.47
N GLN A 373 -7.23 -4.13 16.69
CA GLN A 373 -8.59 -4.54 16.30
C GLN A 373 -9.45 -5.05 17.47
N PHE A 374 -8.83 -5.70 18.46
CA PHE A 374 -9.54 -6.24 19.62
C PHE A 374 -9.92 -5.16 20.65
N LEU A 375 -9.03 -4.19 20.85
CA LEU A 375 -9.26 -3.07 21.78
C LEU A 375 -10.19 -2.01 21.18
N ASP A 376 -10.12 -1.80 19.87
CA ASP A 376 -10.83 -0.75 19.13
C ASP A 376 -10.59 0.64 19.73
N GLY A 377 -9.49 1.27 19.30
CA GLY A 377 -9.05 2.58 19.80
C GLY A 377 -10.11 3.68 19.68
N ALA A 378 -11.03 3.58 18.73
CA ALA A 378 -12.08 4.58 18.51
C ALA A 378 -13.19 4.54 19.57
N THR A 379 -13.41 3.38 20.19
CA THR A 379 -14.53 3.19 21.13
C THR A 379 -14.08 2.84 22.55
N MET A 380 -12.79 2.54 22.77
CA MET A 380 -12.30 2.06 24.06
C MET A 380 -12.50 3.04 25.23
N PHE A 381 -12.61 4.34 24.96
CA PHE A 381 -12.87 5.38 25.95
C PHE A 381 -14.37 5.73 26.12
N ARG A 382 -15.28 5.04 25.42
CA ARG A 382 -16.73 5.27 25.48
C ARG A 382 -17.40 4.25 26.41
N GLY A 383 -18.41 4.70 27.16
CA GLY A 383 -19.23 3.82 27.98
C GLY A 383 -18.53 3.36 29.26
N GLU A 384 -18.76 2.10 29.65
CA GLU A 384 -18.20 1.50 30.85
C GLU A 384 -16.75 1.06 30.61
N LEU A 385 -15.80 1.76 31.25
CA LEU A 385 -14.37 1.55 31.05
C LEU A 385 -13.85 0.22 31.60
N ASP A 386 -14.57 -0.41 32.53
CA ASP A 386 -14.18 -1.67 33.17
C ASP A 386 -14.01 -2.81 32.13
N ASP A 387 -14.90 -2.88 31.13
CA ASP A 387 -14.81 -3.86 30.04
C ASP A 387 -13.62 -3.59 29.11
N SER A 388 -13.32 -2.32 28.84
CA SER A 388 -12.15 -1.91 28.05
C SER A 388 -10.84 -2.20 28.80
N GLU A 389 -10.82 -2.01 30.11
CA GLU A 389 -9.69 -2.31 30.99
C GLU A 389 -9.39 -3.82 31.04
N GLN A 390 -10.41 -4.68 31.18
CA GLN A 390 -10.23 -6.14 31.13
C GLN A 390 -9.67 -6.61 29.78
N ARG A 391 -10.14 -6.01 28.68
CA ARG A 391 -9.60 -6.26 27.33
C ARG A 391 -8.14 -5.82 27.21
N LEU A 392 -7.79 -4.67 27.80
CA LEU A 392 -6.43 -4.15 27.85
C LEU A 392 -5.48 -5.06 28.63
N ASP A 393 -5.90 -5.54 29.80
CA ASP A 393 -5.13 -6.48 30.63
C ASP A 393 -4.87 -7.81 29.92
N LEU A 394 -5.87 -8.30 29.20
CA LEU A 394 -5.71 -9.46 28.34
C LEU A 394 -4.62 -9.23 27.29
N VAL A 395 -4.68 -8.11 26.57
CA VAL A 395 -3.70 -7.79 25.52
C VAL A 395 -2.30 -7.66 26.13
N LEU A 396 -2.14 -6.94 27.24
CA LEU A 396 -0.88 -6.82 27.96
C LEU A 396 -0.32 -8.19 28.37
N SER A 397 -1.16 -9.10 28.86
CA SER A 397 -0.77 -10.47 29.19
C SER A 397 -0.24 -11.25 27.98
N VAL A 398 -0.85 -11.08 26.80
CA VAL A 398 -0.37 -11.71 25.55
C VAL A 398 0.96 -11.10 25.11
N MET A 399 1.12 -9.78 25.20
CA MET A 399 2.36 -9.10 24.83
C MET A 399 3.52 -9.46 25.78
N ASP A 400 3.27 -9.53 27.08
CA ASP A 400 4.28 -9.94 28.07
C ASP A 400 4.68 -11.40 27.89
N TYR A 401 3.73 -12.27 27.51
CA TYR A 401 4.05 -13.65 27.14
C TYR A 401 4.95 -13.69 25.90
N MET A 402 4.62 -12.94 24.84
CA MET A 402 5.48 -12.79 23.66
C MET A 402 6.86 -12.24 24.02
N ARG A 403 6.97 -11.31 24.97
CA ARG A 403 8.25 -10.79 25.46
C ARG A 403 9.09 -11.89 26.11
N ASN A 404 8.48 -12.71 26.97
CA ASN A 404 9.17 -13.76 27.72
C ASN A 404 9.53 -14.98 26.87
N SER A 405 8.74 -15.29 25.85
CA SER A 405 9.03 -16.38 24.91
C SER A 405 10.21 -16.08 23.96
N ARG A 406 10.76 -14.86 24.00
CA ARG A 406 11.99 -14.47 23.31
C ARG A 406 13.21 -14.89 24.13
N THR A 407 13.60 -16.16 24.05
CA THR A 407 14.88 -16.59 24.63
C THR A 407 16.07 -16.09 23.82
N SER A 408 17.13 -15.68 24.52
CA SER A 408 18.31 -14.86 24.15
C SER A 408 19.18 -15.22 22.92
N ASN A 409 18.75 -16.13 22.03
CA ASN A 409 19.56 -16.58 20.87
C ASN A 409 18.91 -16.32 19.50
N THR A 410 17.84 -15.54 19.45
CA THR A 410 17.25 -15.15 18.17
C THR A 410 17.78 -13.78 17.79
N LEU A 411 18.36 -13.69 16.59
CA LEU A 411 18.86 -12.49 15.89
C LEU A 411 17.74 -11.45 15.72
N LEU A 412 17.28 -10.92 16.84
CA LEU A 412 16.17 -10.02 17.03
C LEU A 412 16.73 -8.67 17.44
N GLU A 413 17.54 -8.10 16.56
CA GLU A 413 17.98 -6.73 16.73
C GLU A 413 16.76 -5.80 16.61
N ARG A 414 16.44 -5.16 17.74
CA ARG A 414 15.54 -4.01 17.95
C ARG A 414 14.07 -4.16 17.54
N TYR A 415 13.31 -4.64 18.51
CA TYR A 415 11.85 -4.56 18.57
C TYR A 415 11.33 -3.22 19.08
N ASP A 416 11.51 -2.14 18.31
CA ASP A 416 11.01 -0.83 18.74
C ASP A 416 9.47 -0.85 18.78
N ARG A 417 8.78 -1.44 17.81
CA ARG A 417 7.30 -1.33 17.74
C ARG A 417 6.51 -2.09 18.80
N LEU A 418 6.90 -3.33 19.13
CA LEU A 418 6.18 -4.05 20.20
C LEU A 418 6.35 -3.34 21.53
N GLU A 419 7.56 -2.87 21.82
CA GLU A 419 7.84 -2.20 23.09
C GLU A 419 7.15 -0.84 23.16
N MET A 420 7.18 -0.04 22.09
CA MET A 420 6.40 1.19 21.98
C MET A 420 4.90 0.93 22.18
N PHE A 421 4.36 -0.13 21.57
CA PHE A 421 2.97 -0.51 21.76
C PHE A 421 2.67 -0.89 23.22
N VAL A 422 3.51 -1.72 23.86
CA VAL A 422 3.31 -2.09 25.28
C VAL A 422 3.40 -0.87 26.20
N GLN A 423 4.33 0.06 25.97
CA GLN A 423 4.43 1.30 26.73
C GLN A 423 3.18 2.15 26.59
N ARG A 424 2.66 2.26 25.36
CA ARG A 424 1.39 2.94 25.06
C ARG A 424 0.20 2.29 25.78
N LEU A 425 0.08 0.97 25.72
CA LEU A 425 -0.98 0.24 26.44
C LEU A 425 -0.88 0.43 27.96
N LYS A 426 0.33 0.44 28.52
CA LYS A 426 0.55 0.74 29.95
C LYS A 426 0.14 2.18 30.29
N ALA A 427 0.44 3.15 29.42
CA ALA A 427 0.03 4.53 29.61
C ALA A 427 -1.51 4.68 29.59
N ILE A 428 -2.19 3.98 28.68
CA ILE A 428 -3.66 3.92 28.63
C ILE A 428 -4.22 3.22 29.87
N LYS A 429 -3.58 2.15 30.35
CA LYS A 429 -4.00 1.46 31.57
C LYS A 429 -4.04 2.40 32.77
N VAL A 430 -3.03 3.28 32.90
CA VAL A 430 -3.04 4.32 33.94
C VAL A 430 -4.25 5.25 33.82
N VAL A 431 -4.71 5.57 32.61
CA VAL A 431 -5.94 6.37 32.40
C VAL A 431 -7.17 5.62 32.93
N PHE A 432 -7.31 4.33 32.64
CA PHE A 432 -8.42 3.51 33.12
C PHE A 432 -8.41 3.33 34.64
N GLU A 433 -7.26 2.99 35.22
CA GLU A 433 -7.09 2.87 36.68
C GLU A 433 -7.44 4.20 37.39
N THR A 434 -6.98 5.32 36.84
CA THR A 434 -7.29 6.67 37.33
C THR A 434 -8.80 6.95 37.21
N SER A 435 -9.43 6.56 36.10
CA SER A 435 -10.87 6.73 35.88
C SER A 435 -11.71 5.96 36.89
N SER A 436 -11.34 4.71 37.15
CA SER A 436 -11.98 3.86 38.15
C SER A 436 -11.83 4.44 39.57
N ALA A 437 -10.67 5.03 39.89
CA ALA A 437 -10.46 5.72 41.16
C ALA A 437 -11.37 6.95 41.33
N PHE A 438 -11.43 7.84 40.33
CA PHE A 438 -12.30 9.02 40.35
C PHE A 438 -13.79 8.67 40.37
N LEU A 439 -14.21 7.61 39.66
CA LEU A 439 -15.60 7.13 39.69
C LEU A 439 -16.01 6.62 41.08
N ARG A 440 -15.14 5.84 41.74
CA ARG A 440 -15.39 5.37 43.12
C ARG A 440 -15.50 6.53 44.09
N LEU A 441 -14.65 7.54 43.94
CA LEU A 441 -14.69 8.76 44.73
C LEU A 441 -16.02 9.51 44.55
N ALA A 442 -16.48 9.71 43.33
CA ALA A 442 -17.75 10.41 43.04
C ALA A 442 -18.97 9.68 43.62
N LYS A 443 -18.92 8.34 43.72
CA LYS A 443 -19.98 7.52 44.34
C LYS A 443 -19.93 7.50 45.87
N THR A 444 -18.89 8.04 46.50
CA THR A 444 -18.74 7.96 47.96
C THR A 444 -19.49 9.10 48.63
N GLU A 445 -20.46 8.75 49.49
CA GLU A 445 -21.20 9.75 50.28
C GLU A 445 -20.31 10.38 51.36
N VAL A 446 -20.30 11.71 51.42
CA VAL A 446 -19.64 12.49 52.48
C VAL A 446 -20.69 12.90 53.52
N GLY A 447 -20.60 12.32 54.72
CA GLY A 447 -21.45 12.70 55.86
C GLY A 447 -20.85 13.84 56.68
N GLY A 448 -21.70 14.56 57.42
CA GLY A 448 -21.28 15.66 58.33
C GLY A 448 -21.98 16.99 58.02
N ILE A 449 -21.75 18.00 58.88
CA ILE A 449 -22.42 19.32 58.83
C ILE A 449 -22.11 20.07 57.52
N HIS A 450 -20.91 19.89 56.97
CA HIS A 450 -20.48 20.42 55.67
C HIS A 450 -20.47 19.38 54.54
N GLY A 451 -20.99 18.17 54.77
CA GLY A 451 -20.89 17.04 53.83
C GLY A 451 -21.51 17.32 52.45
N HIS A 452 -22.60 18.10 52.41
CA HIS A 452 -23.25 18.52 51.17
C HIS A 452 -22.35 19.43 50.31
N VAL A 453 -21.64 20.38 50.93
CA VAL A 453 -20.73 21.29 50.20
C VAL A 453 -19.53 20.53 49.65
N THR A 454 -18.97 19.62 50.45
CA THR A 454 -17.87 18.74 50.02
C THR A 454 -18.30 17.84 48.87
N ALA A 455 -19.49 17.24 48.92
CA ALA A 455 -20.01 16.39 47.86
C ALA A 455 -20.13 17.15 46.53
N ILE A 456 -20.57 18.42 46.57
CA ILE A 456 -20.59 19.29 45.39
C ILE A 456 -19.17 19.52 44.85
N GLN A 457 -18.21 19.83 45.71
CA GLN A 457 -16.82 20.06 45.29
C GLN A 457 -16.17 18.81 44.68
N ILE A 458 -16.40 17.63 45.27
CA ILE A 458 -15.92 16.34 44.73
C ILE A 458 -16.58 16.06 43.38
N LYS A 459 -17.88 16.31 43.25
CA LYS A 459 -18.59 16.15 41.98
C LYS A 459 -18.04 17.07 40.89
N GLN A 460 -17.77 18.34 41.20
CA GLN A 460 -17.15 19.28 40.24
C GLN A 460 -15.76 18.80 39.78
N ILE A 461 -14.93 18.30 40.71
CA ILE A 461 -13.63 17.72 40.37
C ILE A 461 -13.80 16.49 39.46
N TYR A 462 -14.81 15.66 39.72
CA TYR A 462 -15.14 14.50 38.89
C TYR A 462 -15.63 14.90 37.49
N ASP A 463 -16.51 15.90 37.39
CA ASP A 463 -17.02 16.41 36.11
C ASP A 463 -15.86 16.99 35.25
N GLU A 464 -14.94 17.76 35.85
CA GLU A 464 -13.71 18.23 35.19
C GLU A 464 -12.80 17.08 34.74
N PHE A 465 -12.74 15.99 35.50
CA PHE A 465 -12.00 14.79 35.11
C PHE A 465 -12.63 14.10 33.89
N GLN A 466 -13.96 13.99 33.85
CA GLN A 466 -14.69 13.40 32.71
C GLN A 466 -14.43 14.17 31.41
N GLU A 467 -14.33 15.51 31.47
CA GLU A 467 -13.95 16.32 30.30
C GLU A 467 -12.56 15.95 29.73
N GLN A 468 -11.63 15.48 30.56
CA GLN A 468 -10.32 15.01 30.07
C GLN A 468 -10.43 13.70 29.30
N LEU A 469 -11.32 12.79 29.69
CA LEU A 469 -11.54 11.54 28.95
C LEU A 469 -12.14 11.77 27.56
N VAL A 470 -12.99 12.80 27.42
CA VAL A 470 -13.53 13.22 26.11
C VAL A 470 -12.43 13.64 25.14
N THR A 471 -11.28 14.11 25.63
CA THR A 471 -10.14 14.46 24.79
C THR A 471 -9.57 13.23 24.10
N PHE A 472 -9.48 12.10 24.80
CA PHE A 472 -9.01 10.83 24.23
C PHE A 472 -10.00 10.18 23.26
N ASP A 473 -11.30 10.44 23.44
CA ASP A 473 -12.34 9.97 22.53
C ASP A 473 -12.39 10.77 21.21
N LYS A 474 -11.93 12.01 21.22
CA LYS A 474 -11.98 12.94 20.08
C LYS A 474 -10.63 13.18 19.41
N CYS A 475 -9.64 12.33 19.67
CA CYS A 475 -8.33 12.41 19.03
C CYS A 475 -8.46 12.34 17.50
N PRO A 476 -7.72 13.17 16.74
CA PRO A 476 -7.67 13.05 15.28
C PRO A 476 -6.79 11.88 14.80
N TYR A 477 -6.19 11.12 15.71
CA TYR A 477 -5.29 10.01 15.45
C TYR A 477 -5.73 8.75 16.21
N ASP A 478 -5.27 7.58 15.77
CA ASP A 478 -5.50 6.32 16.49
C ASP A 478 -4.63 6.28 17.76
N VAL A 479 -5.30 6.35 18.91
CA VAL A 479 -4.69 6.28 20.25
C VAL A 479 -3.83 5.02 20.46
N LEU A 480 -4.11 3.94 19.72
CA LEU A 480 -3.38 2.68 19.78
C LEU A 480 -2.21 2.58 18.79
N GLU A 481 -2.02 3.54 17.88
CA GLU A 481 -0.92 3.50 16.91
C GLU A 481 0.42 3.86 17.59
N PRO A 482 1.41 2.94 17.67
CA PRO A 482 2.67 3.21 18.35
C PRO A 482 3.44 4.43 17.83
N ASP A 483 3.34 4.71 16.54
CA ASP A 483 4.12 5.75 15.86
C ASP A 483 3.51 7.17 15.99
N ALA A 484 2.30 7.29 16.55
CA ALA A 484 1.62 8.57 16.73
C ALA A 484 2.22 9.36 17.90
N GLN A 485 3.18 10.24 17.61
CA GLN A 485 3.92 11.03 18.62
C GLN A 485 3.01 12.00 19.40
N GLU A 486 1.88 12.39 18.83
CA GLU A 486 0.88 13.28 19.45
C GLU A 486 0.35 12.73 20.78
N PHE A 487 0.27 11.40 20.89
CA PHE A 487 -0.20 10.73 22.10
C PHE A 487 0.66 11.02 23.33
N ASP A 488 1.98 11.07 23.19
CA ASP A 488 2.87 11.34 24.33
C ASP A 488 2.63 12.75 24.88
N THR A 489 2.38 13.71 23.98
CA THR A 489 2.04 15.08 24.32
C THR A 489 0.70 15.16 25.06
N ASP A 490 -0.33 14.46 24.57
CA ASP A 490 -1.65 14.48 25.20
C ASP A 490 -1.67 13.70 26.52
N MET A 491 -0.88 12.63 26.64
CA MET A 491 -0.65 11.94 27.92
C MET A 491 0.07 12.83 28.95
N GLU A 492 1.02 13.67 28.53
CA GLU A 492 1.67 14.62 29.44
C GLU A 492 0.68 15.69 29.94
N LYS A 493 -0.16 16.24 29.04
CA LYS A 493 -1.24 17.16 29.41
C LYS A 493 -2.21 16.52 30.40
N PHE A 494 -2.63 15.29 30.12
CA PHE A 494 -3.50 14.51 31.01
C PHE A 494 -2.86 14.36 32.39
N ARG A 495 -1.63 13.86 32.48
CA ARG A 495 -0.91 13.71 33.77
C ARG A 495 -0.81 15.03 34.54
N LYS A 496 -0.56 16.14 33.86
CA LYS A 496 -0.52 17.47 34.49
C LYS A 496 -1.87 17.87 35.07
N LYS A 497 -2.97 17.64 34.34
CA LYS A 497 -4.33 17.93 34.82
C LYS A 497 -4.74 17.00 35.95
N ILE A 498 -4.42 15.71 35.90
CA ILE A 498 -4.67 14.77 37.01
C ILE A 498 -3.97 15.23 38.29
N ARG A 499 -2.71 15.67 38.20
CA ARG A 499 -1.97 16.20 39.37
C ARG A 499 -2.62 17.46 39.98
N ASP A 500 -3.23 18.30 39.14
CA ASP A 500 -3.99 19.48 39.60
C ASP A 500 -5.28 19.05 40.33
N LEU A 501 -6.06 18.16 39.72
CA LEU A 501 -7.30 17.62 40.31
C LEU A 501 -7.03 16.88 41.63
N ASP A 502 -5.98 16.07 41.68
CA ASP A 502 -5.52 15.37 42.89
C ASP A 502 -5.12 16.35 44.01
N GLY A 503 -4.39 17.43 43.68
CA GLY A 503 -4.04 18.48 44.64
C GLY A 503 -5.24 19.24 45.20
N ARG A 504 -6.24 19.52 44.34
CA ARG A 504 -7.51 20.14 44.75
C ARG A 504 -8.33 19.19 45.62
N LEU A 505 -8.41 17.92 45.25
CA LEU A 505 -9.09 16.90 46.03
C LEU A 505 -8.45 16.74 47.42
N GLY A 506 -7.12 16.72 47.50
CA GLY A 506 -6.39 16.71 48.76
C GLY A 506 -6.71 17.90 49.65
N SER A 507 -6.89 19.09 49.07
CA SER A 507 -7.31 20.30 49.81
C SER A 507 -8.74 20.17 50.36
N VAL A 508 -9.67 19.65 49.56
CA VAL A 508 -11.07 19.42 49.95
C VAL A 508 -11.14 18.40 51.10
N ILE A 509 -10.43 17.28 50.99
CA ILE A 509 -10.37 16.25 52.04
C ILE A 509 -9.76 16.81 53.32
N LYS A 510 -8.69 17.60 53.21
CA LYS A 510 -8.04 18.25 54.37
C LYS A 510 -9.01 19.17 55.11
N GLY A 511 -9.80 19.97 54.39
CA GLY A 511 -10.85 20.81 55.00
C GLY A 511 -11.86 19.98 55.80
N CYS A 512 -12.33 18.88 55.22
CA CYS A 512 -13.29 17.99 55.89
C CYS A 512 -12.76 17.38 57.19
N ILE A 513 -11.46 17.04 57.23
CA ILE A 513 -10.82 16.49 58.43
C ILE A 513 -10.74 17.55 59.53
N LEU A 514 -10.43 18.81 59.17
CA LEU A 514 -10.35 19.91 60.12
C LEU A 514 -11.71 20.28 60.72
N ASP A 515 -12.79 20.08 59.98
CA ASP A 515 -14.17 20.40 60.41
C ASP A 515 -14.84 19.26 61.22
N CYS A 516 -14.12 18.17 61.51
CA CYS A 516 -14.66 17.04 62.27
C CYS A 516 -14.81 17.38 63.76
N CYS A 517 -16.05 17.31 64.27
CA CYS A 517 -16.39 17.69 65.65
C CYS A 517 -16.03 16.62 66.70
N ASN A 518 -15.80 15.37 66.28
CA ASN A 518 -15.50 14.25 67.18
C ASN A 518 -14.55 13.23 66.52
N VAL A 519 -13.86 12.46 67.36
CA VAL A 519 -12.84 11.47 66.95
C VAL A 519 -13.43 10.36 66.06
N GLU A 520 -14.70 10.01 66.25
CA GLU A 520 -15.41 9.01 65.43
C GLU A 520 -15.66 9.48 63.99
N SER A 521 -16.01 10.76 63.80
CA SER A 521 -16.18 11.36 62.47
C SER A 521 -14.84 11.59 61.79
N MET A 522 -13.81 11.97 62.58
CA MET A 522 -12.45 12.11 62.09
C MET A 522 -11.89 10.74 61.64
N THR A 523 -12.11 9.66 62.39
CA THR A 523 -11.68 8.30 62.01
C THR A 523 -12.46 7.74 60.81
N LYS A 524 -13.77 7.97 60.70
CA LYS A 524 -14.55 7.62 59.50
C LYS A 524 -14.08 8.37 58.25
N THR A 525 -13.79 9.67 58.37
CA THR A 525 -13.26 10.51 57.29
C THR A 525 -11.82 10.13 56.98
N HIS A 526 -11.01 9.77 57.98
CA HIS A 526 -9.63 9.33 57.83
C HIS A 526 -9.52 7.95 57.16
N ILE A 527 -10.38 7.00 57.51
CA ILE A 527 -10.47 5.69 56.82
C ILE A 527 -10.88 5.90 55.36
N LYS A 528 -11.85 6.78 55.08
CA LYS A 528 -12.17 7.18 53.71
C LYS A 528 -10.97 7.86 53.03
N SER A 529 -10.21 8.70 53.74
CA SER A 529 -8.98 9.33 53.22
C SER A 529 -7.81 8.37 52.99
N LEU A 530 -7.70 7.28 53.76
CA LEU A 530 -6.73 6.22 53.56
C LEU A 530 -7.11 5.33 52.38
N VAL A 531 -8.41 5.10 52.17
CA VAL A 531 -8.94 4.52 50.93
C VAL A 531 -8.60 5.45 49.76
N TYR A 532 -8.77 6.77 49.90
CA TYR A 532 -8.36 7.76 48.90
C TYR A 532 -6.84 7.80 48.68
N GLY A 533 -6.01 7.66 49.72
CA GLY A 533 -4.56 7.62 49.60
C GLY A 533 -4.00 6.37 48.93
N ARG A 534 -4.64 5.20 49.13
CA ARG A 534 -4.31 3.97 48.38
C ARG A 534 -4.74 4.02 46.92
N LEU A 535 -5.76 4.81 46.56
CA LEU A 535 -6.18 5.01 45.17
C LEU A 535 -5.16 5.80 44.33
N PHE A 536 -4.28 6.57 44.98
CA PHE A 536 -3.27 7.43 44.34
C PHE A 536 -1.83 7.02 44.69
N GLU A 537 -1.55 5.73 44.85
CA GLU A 537 -0.23 5.17 45.26
C GLU A 537 0.98 5.55 44.37
N GLY A 538 0.83 6.44 43.39
CA GLY A 538 1.92 7.10 42.66
C GLY A 538 2.34 8.50 43.13
N ASN A 539 1.61 9.17 44.05
CA ASN A 539 1.89 10.56 44.44
C ASN A 539 2.24 10.71 45.93
N ALA A 540 3.52 10.95 46.21
CA ALA A 540 4.13 11.09 47.55
C ALA A 540 3.52 12.16 48.50
N ARG A 541 2.51 12.93 48.07
CA ARG A 541 1.96 14.05 48.85
C ARG A 541 0.84 13.68 49.81
N ILE A 542 0.06 12.62 49.54
CA ILE A 542 -1.01 12.18 50.46
C ILE A 542 -0.43 11.43 51.67
N SER A 543 0.69 10.71 51.49
CA SER A 543 1.45 10.08 52.58
C SER A 543 1.92 11.09 53.63
N ALA A 544 2.35 12.29 53.21
CA ALA A 544 2.79 13.35 54.11
C ALA A 544 1.65 13.98 54.94
N VAL A 545 0.41 13.92 54.44
CA VAL A 545 -0.79 14.33 55.19
C VAL A 545 -1.16 13.26 56.22
N ALA A 546 -1.02 11.98 55.87
CA ALA A 546 -1.23 10.86 56.79
C ALA A 546 -0.21 10.86 57.95
N GLU A 547 1.07 11.12 57.68
CA GLU A 547 2.11 11.25 58.73
C GLU A 547 1.84 12.43 59.68
N ARG A 548 1.50 13.62 59.14
CA ARG A 548 1.21 14.80 59.97
C ARG A 548 0.01 14.64 60.90
N ILE A 549 -0.97 13.83 60.51
CA ILE A 549 -2.14 13.52 61.34
C ILE A 549 -1.81 12.42 62.37
N GLY A 550 -0.97 11.44 62.02
CA GLY A 550 -0.42 10.46 62.97
C GLY A 550 0.36 11.14 64.11
N HIS A 551 1.14 12.17 63.79
CA HIS A 551 1.84 13.00 64.79
C HIS A 551 0.88 13.82 65.67
N ALA A 552 -0.27 14.26 65.15
CA ALA A 552 -1.27 15.00 65.92
C ALA A 552 -2.04 14.11 66.92
N ASN A 553 -2.37 12.87 66.54
CA ASN A 553 -2.99 11.90 67.45
C ASN A 553 -2.03 11.51 68.60
N HIS A 554 -0.74 11.33 68.32
CA HIS A 554 0.27 11.05 69.35
C HIS A 554 0.52 12.26 70.27
N PHE A 555 0.19 13.48 69.85
CA PHE A 555 0.27 14.70 70.68
C PHE A 555 -0.96 14.84 71.60
N LEU A 556 -2.15 14.45 71.13
CA LEU A 556 -3.40 14.51 71.90
C LEU A 556 -3.50 13.42 72.97
N GLU A 557 -2.90 12.24 72.76
CA GLU A 557 -2.80 11.18 73.78
C GLU A 557 -1.87 11.54 74.96
N ARG A 558 -1.05 12.59 74.84
CA ARG A 558 -0.11 13.04 75.89
C ARG A 558 -0.55 14.26 76.69
N SER A 559 -1.72 14.83 76.42
CA SER A 559 -2.21 15.97 77.22
C SER A 559 -2.93 15.47 78.48
N PRO A 560 -2.44 15.80 79.70
CA PRO A 560 -3.04 15.30 80.93
C PRO A 560 -4.44 15.90 81.12
N ALA A 561 -5.45 15.03 81.19
CA ALA A 561 -6.80 15.39 81.55
C ALA A 561 -6.84 16.09 82.92
N VAL A 562 -7.36 17.31 82.94
CA VAL A 562 -7.82 17.99 84.15
C VAL A 562 -8.96 17.14 84.74
N ARG A 563 -8.77 16.64 85.97
CA ARG A 563 -9.80 15.93 86.74
C ARG A 563 -11.03 16.81 86.93
N PRO A 564 -12.26 16.29 86.80
CA PRO A 564 -13.43 16.97 87.31
C PRO A 564 -13.55 16.75 88.83
N SER A 565 -13.77 17.82 89.55
CA SER A 565 -14.06 17.87 90.99
C SER A 565 -15.47 17.33 91.30
N GLN A 566 -15.54 16.39 92.24
CA GLN A 566 -16.49 16.39 93.36
C GLN A 566 -15.71 16.17 94.65
#